data_AF-A0A3N6E7H0-F1
#
_entry.id   AF-A0A3N6E7H0-F1
#
_cell.length_a   1.000
_cell.length_b   1.000
_cell.length_c   1.000
_cell.angle_alpha   90.00
_cell.angle_beta   90.00
_cell.angle_gamma   90.00
#
_symmetry.space_group_name_H-M   'P 1'
#
loop_
_entity.id
_entity.type
_entity.pdbx_description
1 polymer ?
#
loop_
_entity_poly.entity_id
_entity_poly.type
_entity_poly.pdbx_seq_one_letter_code
_entity_poly.pdbx_strand_id
1 'polypeptide(L)'
;MTFTGTPPALLTVRILRVVGRHPSTALTALRWLARTSHRVGPLRLARHLMRVHPVTFVMHQFMDADVVAPAWEMMQRGEQAEEPRLRETQERLTACHYAMAHPEDGTLVPACVQHAVLDPAENAALRTLLPIVEVRTTVRHTPDASPKVT
;
A
#
# COMPACT_ATOMS: atom_id res chain seq x y z
N MET A 1 -3.09 14.59 -20.25
CA MET A 1 -4.15 14.37 -19.25
C MET A 1 -3.57 14.63 -17.87
N THR A 2 -4.18 15.51 -17.08
CA THR A 2 -3.79 15.74 -15.68
C THR A 2 -4.27 14.59 -14.80
N PHE A 3 -3.39 14.09 -13.93
CA PHE A 3 -3.47 12.89 -13.07
C PHE A 3 -4.77 12.67 -12.26
N THR A 4 -5.67 13.65 -12.18
CA THR A 4 -6.90 13.59 -11.38
C THR A 4 -8.12 14.15 -12.10
N GLY A 5 -8.04 14.43 -13.41
CA GLY A 5 -9.07 15.19 -14.13
C GLY A 5 -9.20 16.65 -13.67
N THR A 6 -8.34 17.11 -12.74
CA THR A 6 -8.37 18.48 -12.24
C THR A 6 -7.92 19.44 -13.36
N PRO A 7 -8.67 20.53 -13.62
CA PRO A 7 -8.26 21.57 -14.56
C PRO A 7 -6.86 22.13 -14.21
N PRO A 8 -5.98 22.37 -15.20
CA PRO A 8 -4.58 22.70 -14.94
C PRO A 8 -4.42 23.98 -14.10
N ALA A 9 -5.26 24.99 -14.30
CA ALA A 9 -5.25 26.21 -13.50
C ALA A 9 -5.54 25.93 -12.01
N LEU A 10 -6.52 25.08 -11.73
CA LEU A 10 -6.89 24.72 -10.35
C LEU A 10 -5.78 23.89 -9.68
N LEU A 11 -5.13 23.02 -10.43
CA LEU A 11 -3.96 22.27 -9.95
C LEU A 11 -2.82 23.22 -9.56
N THR A 12 -2.48 24.19 -10.41
CA THR A 12 -1.44 25.18 -10.12
C THR A 12 -1.74 25.95 -8.84
N VAL A 13 -2.99 26.42 -8.67
CA VAL A 13 -3.40 27.14 -7.45
C VAL A 13 -3.26 26.25 -6.20
N ARG A 14 -3.64 24.97 -6.28
CA ARG A 14 -3.48 24.02 -5.16
C ARG A 14 -2.01 23.79 -4.81
N ILE A 15 -1.15 23.62 -5.82
CA ILE A 15 0.30 23.46 -5.62
C ILE A 15 0.88 24.71 -4.96
N LEU A 16 0.59 25.91 -5.47
CA LEU A 16 1.08 27.16 -4.91
C LEU A 16 0.62 27.34 -3.46
N ARG A 17 -0.63 27.01 -3.14
CA ARG A 17 -1.15 27.05 -1.78
C ARG A 17 -0.38 26.11 -0.84
N VAL A 18 -0.12 24.88 -1.27
CA VAL A 18 0.64 23.90 -0.47
C VAL A 18 2.08 24.36 -0.25
N VAL A 19 2.74 24.84 -1.30
CA VAL A 19 4.12 25.35 -1.22
C VAL A 19 4.21 26.57 -0.31
N GLY A 20 3.26 27.51 -0.41
CA GLY A 20 3.22 28.69 0.46
C GLY A 20 2.97 28.36 1.93
N ARG A 21 2.16 27.32 2.21
CA ARG A 21 1.86 26.90 3.60
C ARG A 21 2.93 25.97 4.19
N HIS A 22 3.65 25.23 3.34
CA HIS A 22 4.65 24.24 3.75
C HIS A 22 5.92 24.33 2.87
N PRO A 23 6.80 25.32 3.10
CA PRO A 23 7.97 25.54 2.25
C PRO A 23 9.00 24.40 2.31
N SER A 24 9.09 23.69 3.45
CA SER A 24 9.94 22.49 3.60
C SER A 24 9.53 21.35 2.66
N THR A 25 8.25 21.27 2.28
CA THR A 25 7.75 20.30 1.31
C THR A 25 8.33 20.54 -0.08
N ALA A 26 8.49 21.80 -0.50
CA ALA A 26 9.12 22.13 -1.78
C ALA A 26 10.59 21.69 -1.83
N LEU A 27 11.35 21.94 -0.74
CA LEU A 27 12.74 21.47 -0.62
C LEU A 27 12.82 19.95 -0.66
N THR A 28 11.92 19.27 0.05
CA THR A 28 11.88 17.79 0.08
C THR A 28 11.56 17.22 -1.30
N ALA A 29 10.57 17.79 -2.00
CA ALA A 29 10.19 17.41 -3.35
C ALA A 29 11.35 17.62 -4.35
N LEU A 30 12.05 18.75 -4.28
CA LEU A 30 13.22 19.03 -5.11
C LEU A 30 14.36 18.04 -4.86
N ARG A 31 14.70 17.76 -3.59
CA ARG A 31 15.75 16.79 -3.23
C ARG A 31 15.40 15.38 -3.67
N TRP A 32 14.13 14.99 -3.55
CA TRP A 32 13.64 13.73 -4.07
C TRP A 32 13.74 13.68 -5.59
N LEU A 33 13.26 14.70 -6.30
CA LEU A 33 13.30 14.78 -7.76
C LEU A 33 14.73 14.70 -8.31
N ALA A 34 15.68 15.40 -7.67
CA ALA A 34 17.09 15.34 -8.05
C ALA A 34 17.65 13.92 -7.90
N ARG A 35 17.45 13.28 -6.74
CA ARG A 35 17.91 11.89 -6.51
C ARG A 35 17.28 10.91 -7.49
N THR A 36 15.98 11.02 -7.75
CA THR A 36 15.28 10.14 -8.68
C THR A 36 15.79 10.34 -10.12
N SER A 37 16.01 11.59 -10.54
CA SER A 37 16.54 11.93 -11.86
C SER A 37 17.95 11.38 -12.06
N HIS A 38 18.82 11.46 -11.04
CA HIS A 38 20.14 10.85 -11.08
C HIS A 38 20.10 9.32 -11.16
N ARG A 39 19.16 8.67 -10.47
CA ARG A 39 19.01 7.19 -10.52
C ARG A 39 18.51 6.69 -11.87
N VAL A 40 17.56 7.38 -12.49
CA VAL A 40 17.02 7.01 -13.81
C VAL A 40 17.98 7.36 -14.95
N GLY A 41 18.74 8.44 -14.77
CA GLY A 41 19.67 9.02 -15.73
C GLY A 41 19.03 10.16 -16.54
N PRO A 42 19.59 11.38 -16.54
CA PRO A 42 18.94 12.56 -17.14
C PRO A 42 18.72 12.44 -18.65
N LEU A 43 19.62 11.78 -19.37
CA LEU A 43 19.48 11.49 -20.81
C LEU A 43 18.30 10.55 -21.12
N ARG A 44 18.06 9.53 -20.28
CA ARG A 44 16.89 8.65 -20.41
C ARG A 44 15.62 9.40 -20.09
N LEU A 45 15.64 10.24 -19.06
CA LEU A 45 14.50 11.07 -18.69
C LEU A 45 14.14 12.06 -19.81
N ALA A 46 15.13 12.76 -20.38
CA ALA A 46 14.93 13.67 -21.51
C ALA A 46 14.35 12.97 -22.75
N ARG A 47 14.86 11.78 -23.08
CA ARG A 47 14.36 10.99 -24.23
C ARG A 47 12.94 10.44 -24.04
N HIS A 48 12.50 10.27 -22.79
CA HIS A 48 11.21 9.65 -22.48
C HIS A 48 10.30 10.56 -21.64
N LEU A 49 10.55 11.87 -21.64
CA LEU A 49 9.88 12.81 -20.73
C LEU A 49 8.36 12.82 -20.91
N MET A 50 7.90 12.60 -22.15
CA MET A 50 6.48 12.46 -22.52
C MET A 50 5.87 11.09 -22.21
N ARG A 51 6.66 10.13 -21.72
CA ARG A 51 6.23 8.76 -21.37
C ARG A 51 6.30 8.46 -19.87
N VAL A 52 6.87 9.37 -19.09
CA VAL A 52 6.93 9.22 -17.62
C VAL A 52 5.59 9.66 -17.05
N HIS A 53 4.86 8.70 -16.49
CA HIS A 53 3.59 8.95 -15.85
C HIS A 53 3.75 8.76 -14.34
N PRO A 54 3.47 9.80 -13.52
CA PRO A 54 3.41 9.61 -12.09
C PRO A 54 2.25 8.67 -11.78
N VAL A 55 2.56 7.57 -11.08
CA VAL A 55 1.57 6.64 -10.57
C VAL A 55 1.75 6.55 -9.06
N THR A 56 0.66 6.65 -8.33
CA THR A 56 0.66 6.38 -6.88
C THR A 56 0.32 4.91 -6.71
N PHE A 57 1.29 4.12 -6.26
CA PHE A 57 1.02 2.77 -5.80
C PHE A 57 0.57 2.85 -4.35
N VAL A 58 -0.71 2.57 -4.10
CA VAL A 58 -1.16 2.24 -2.75
C VAL A 58 -0.74 0.79 -2.52
N MET A 59 0.39 0.60 -1.83
CA MET A 59 0.71 -0.71 -1.28
C MET A 59 -0.31 -0.98 -0.18
N HIS A 60 -1.13 -2.01 -0.37
CA HIS A 60 -2.11 -2.43 0.63
C HIS A 60 -1.34 -2.82 1.90
N GLN A 61 -1.59 -2.12 3.00
CA GLN A 61 -1.31 -2.69 4.30
C GLN A 61 -2.32 -3.82 4.52
N PHE A 62 -1.86 -4.99 4.96
CA PHE A 62 -2.76 -6.08 5.32
C PHE A 62 -3.67 -5.64 6.48
N MET A 63 -4.92 -6.11 6.47
CA MET A 63 -5.81 -6.00 7.62
C MET A 63 -5.84 -7.34 8.34
N ASP A 64 -5.99 -7.33 9.65
CA ASP A 64 -6.11 -8.58 10.41
C ASP A 64 -7.52 -9.16 10.21
N ALA A 65 -7.61 -10.48 10.02
CA ALA A 65 -8.88 -11.17 9.78
C ALA A 65 -9.84 -10.99 10.96
N ASP A 66 -9.30 -10.94 12.18
CA ASP A 66 -10.06 -10.79 13.42
C ASP A 66 -10.84 -9.46 13.48
N VAL A 67 -10.35 -8.41 12.81
CA VAL A 67 -11.01 -7.09 12.72
C VAL A 67 -11.84 -6.95 11.44
N VAL A 68 -11.45 -7.59 10.34
CA VAL A 68 -12.14 -7.46 9.05
C VAL A 68 -13.55 -8.06 9.08
N ALA A 69 -13.71 -9.27 9.61
CA ALA A 69 -15.00 -9.94 9.68
C ALA A 69 -16.06 -9.10 10.44
N PRO A 70 -15.82 -8.68 11.70
CA PRO A 70 -16.80 -7.87 12.43
C PRO A 70 -17.01 -6.49 11.78
N ALA A 71 -15.96 -5.85 11.25
CA ALA A 71 -16.10 -4.56 10.57
C ALA A 71 -17.01 -4.66 9.34
N TRP A 72 -16.85 -5.73 8.54
CA TRP A 72 -17.67 -5.99 7.36
C TRP A 72 -19.13 -6.28 7.73
N GLU A 73 -19.37 -7.11 8.74
CA GLU A 73 -20.73 -7.37 9.23
C GLU A 73 -21.45 -6.10 9.69
N MET A 74 -20.75 -5.22 10.41
CA MET A 74 -21.28 -3.91 10.80
C MET A 74 -21.64 -3.06 9.58
N MET A 75 -20.77 -3.00 8.57
CA MET A 75 -21.05 -2.27 7.33
C MET A 75 -22.28 -2.82 6.59
N GLN A 76 -22.46 -4.13 6.56
CA GLN A 76 -23.65 -4.76 5.98
C GLN A 76 -24.94 -4.37 6.72
N ARG A 77 -24.87 -4.13 8.03
CA ARG A 77 -25.98 -3.59 8.84
C ARG A 77 -26.13 -2.07 8.76
N GLY A 78 -25.22 -1.36 8.08
CA GLY A 78 -25.19 0.10 8.04
C GLY A 78 -24.69 0.74 9.33
N GLU A 79 -24.02 -0.03 10.19
CA GLU A 79 -23.48 0.42 11.47
C GLU A 79 -22.06 0.97 11.33
N GLN A 80 -21.76 2.03 12.06
CA GLN A 80 -20.42 2.61 12.14
C GLN A 80 -19.74 2.22 13.45
N ALA A 81 -18.53 1.67 13.40
CA ALA A 81 -17.86 1.15 14.58
C ALA A 81 -17.31 2.25 15.49
N GLU A 82 -17.62 2.29 16.79
CA GLU A 82 -17.03 3.30 17.69
C GLU A 82 -15.60 2.97 18.10
N GLU A 83 -15.24 1.68 18.10
CA GLU A 83 -13.90 1.22 18.41
C GLU A 83 -12.92 1.62 17.30
N PRO A 84 -11.74 2.20 17.63
CA PRO A 84 -10.84 2.78 16.63
C PRO A 84 -10.33 1.81 15.56
N ARG A 85 -10.00 0.55 15.90
CA ARG A 85 -9.47 -0.42 14.93
C ARG A 85 -10.53 -0.87 13.93
N LEU A 86 -11.75 -1.11 14.40
CA LEU A 86 -12.89 -1.42 13.55
C LEU A 86 -13.25 -0.22 12.68
N ARG A 87 -13.20 1.01 13.22
CA ARG A 87 -13.42 2.24 12.44
C ARG A 87 -12.40 2.39 11.31
N GLU A 88 -11.11 2.25 11.62
CA GLU A 88 -10.03 2.30 10.62
C GLU A 88 -10.25 1.22 9.55
N THR A 89 -10.64 0.02 9.95
CA THR A 89 -10.93 -1.09 9.04
C THR A 89 -12.11 -0.78 8.13
N GLN A 90 -13.21 -0.22 8.66
CA GLN A 90 -14.35 0.23 7.84
C GLN A 90 -13.95 1.30 6.81
N GLU A 91 -13.14 2.27 7.21
CA GLU A 91 -12.63 3.31 6.32
C GLU A 91 -11.77 2.72 5.19
N ARG A 92 -10.92 1.74 5.54
CA ARG A 92 -10.08 1.02 4.57
C ARG A 92 -10.89 0.14 3.63
N LEU A 93 -11.88 -0.60 4.13
CA LEU A 93 -12.80 -1.39 3.33
C LEU A 93 -13.58 -0.52 2.35
N THR A 94 -14.02 0.67 2.78
CA THR A 94 -14.70 1.65 1.92
C THR A 94 -13.77 2.22 0.84
N ALA A 95 -12.47 2.32 1.12
CA ALA A 95 -11.46 2.78 0.18
C ALA A 95 -11.02 1.72 -0.84
N CYS A 96 -11.47 0.47 -0.71
CA CYS A 96 -11.08 -0.60 -1.62
C CYS A 96 -11.62 -0.36 -3.03
N HIS A 97 -10.70 -0.30 -4.00
CA HIS A 97 -11.01 0.17 -5.36
C HIS A 97 -11.79 -0.84 -6.21
N TYR A 98 -11.78 -2.12 -5.83
CA TYR A 98 -12.34 -3.20 -6.61
C TYR A 98 -13.15 -4.15 -5.73
N ALA A 99 -14.22 -4.69 -6.30
CA ALA A 99 -15.09 -5.69 -5.68
C ALA A 99 -14.91 -7.04 -6.39
N MET A 100 -15.17 -8.11 -5.66
CA MET A 100 -15.12 -9.48 -6.18
C MET A 100 -16.33 -10.25 -5.67
N ALA A 101 -16.75 -11.27 -6.43
CA ALA A 101 -17.77 -12.20 -5.97
C ALA A 101 -17.20 -13.07 -4.85
N HIS A 102 -17.93 -13.22 -3.75
CA HIS A 102 -17.59 -14.11 -2.65
C HIS A 102 -17.71 -15.57 -3.12
N PRO A 103 -16.72 -16.44 -2.81
CA PRO A 103 -16.63 -17.76 -3.44
C PRO A 103 -17.78 -18.71 -3.07
N GLU A 104 -18.42 -18.50 -1.92
CA GLU A 104 -19.48 -19.40 -1.43
C GLU A 104 -20.87 -19.03 -1.97
N ASP A 105 -21.20 -17.75 -2.04
CA ASP A 105 -22.56 -17.26 -2.32
C ASP A 105 -22.65 -16.28 -3.50
N GLY A 106 -21.52 -15.91 -4.09
CA GLY A 106 -21.44 -15.02 -5.25
C GLY A 106 -21.71 -13.54 -4.94
N THR A 107 -21.86 -13.15 -3.67
CA THR A 107 -22.12 -11.75 -3.30
C THR A 107 -20.94 -10.85 -3.64
N LEU A 108 -21.20 -9.65 -4.17
CA LEU A 108 -20.11 -8.71 -4.45
C LEU A 108 -19.64 -8.07 -3.13
N VAL A 109 -18.38 -8.34 -2.77
CA VAL A 109 -17.73 -7.80 -1.58
C VAL A 109 -16.49 -7.02 -1.96
N PRO A 110 -16.05 -6.03 -1.15
CA PRO A 110 -14.75 -5.41 -1.36
C PRO A 110 -13.68 -6.48 -1.39
N ALA A 111 -12.77 -6.39 -2.36
CA ALA A 111 -11.61 -7.26 -2.46
C ALA A 111 -10.90 -7.48 -1.12
N CYS A 112 -10.73 -6.40 -0.36
CA CYS A 112 -10.06 -6.41 0.93
C CYS A 112 -10.76 -7.26 2.02
N VAL A 113 -12.00 -7.70 1.79
CA VAL A 113 -12.71 -8.69 2.63
C VAL A 113 -12.22 -10.11 2.34
N GLN A 114 -11.79 -10.40 1.11
CA GLN A 114 -11.35 -11.73 0.67
C GLN A 114 -9.83 -11.88 0.56
N HIS A 115 -9.10 -10.81 0.24
CA HIS A 115 -7.65 -10.87 0.03
C HIS A 115 -6.99 -9.58 0.48
N ALA A 116 -5.69 -9.65 0.78
CA ALA A 116 -5.00 -8.65 1.60
C ALA A 116 -5.47 -8.60 3.07
N VAL A 117 -6.07 -9.69 3.54
CA VAL A 117 -6.26 -10.01 4.96
C VAL A 117 -5.12 -10.91 5.42
N LEU A 118 -4.59 -10.68 6.61
CA LEU A 118 -3.64 -11.56 7.28
C LEU A 118 -4.41 -12.46 8.25
N ASP A 119 -4.51 -13.75 7.93
CA ASP A 119 -4.95 -14.78 8.87
C ASP A 119 -3.77 -15.72 9.19
N PRO A 120 -3.08 -15.56 10.33
CA PRO A 120 -1.96 -16.43 10.67
C PRO A 120 -2.34 -17.91 10.85
N ALA A 121 -3.57 -18.20 11.29
CA ALA A 121 -4.02 -19.56 11.55
C ALA A 121 -4.36 -20.28 10.25
N GLU A 122 -5.11 -19.65 9.35
CA GLU A 122 -5.39 -20.18 8.02
C GLU A 122 -4.09 -20.32 7.22
N ASN A 123 -3.18 -19.34 7.30
CA ASN A 123 -1.85 -19.46 6.68
C ASN A 123 -1.02 -20.63 7.23
N ALA A 124 -1.20 -21.02 8.50
CA ALA A 124 -0.55 -22.21 9.05
C ALA A 124 -1.19 -23.50 8.50
N ALA A 125 -2.52 -23.56 8.40
CA ALA A 125 -3.24 -24.68 7.80
C ALA A 125 -2.93 -24.84 6.31
N LEU A 126 -2.84 -23.73 5.56
CA LEU A 126 -2.48 -23.77 4.14
C LEU A 126 -1.08 -24.33 3.90
N ARG A 127 -0.13 -24.16 4.85
CA ARG A 127 1.20 -24.79 4.75
C ARG A 127 1.17 -26.31 4.87
N THR A 128 0.14 -26.90 5.47
CA THR A 128 -0.01 -28.36 5.54
C THR A 128 -0.72 -28.90 4.30
N LEU A 129 -1.71 -28.16 3.79
CA LEU A 129 -2.52 -28.54 2.64
C LEU A 129 -1.82 -28.29 1.30
N LEU A 130 -1.04 -27.22 1.22
CA LEU A 130 -0.25 -26.86 0.05
C LEU A 130 1.19 -27.25 0.34
N PRO A 131 1.81 -28.16 -0.45
CA PRO A 131 3.24 -28.41 -0.37
C PRO A 131 3.99 -27.21 -0.96
N ILE A 132 3.99 -26.09 -0.22
CA ILE A 132 4.74 -24.90 -0.55
C ILE A 132 6.21 -25.28 -0.34
N VAL A 133 6.93 -25.45 -1.45
CA VAL A 133 8.37 -25.74 -1.43
C VAL A 133 9.04 -24.75 -0.48
N GLU A 134 9.74 -25.26 0.54
CA GLU A 134 10.54 -24.43 1.42
C GLU A 134 11.58 -23.69 0.57
N VAL A 135 11.36 -22.39 0.35
CA VAL A 135 12.40 -21.53 -0.19
C VAL A 135 13.42 -21.39 0.93
N ARG A 136 14.47 -22.21 0.85
CA ARG A 136 15.60 -22.21 1.78
C ARG A 136 16.26 -20.83 1.70
N THR A 137 15.85 -19.92 2.58
CA THR A 137 16.55 -18.63 2.75
C THR A 137 17.93 -18.97 3.26
N THR A 138 18.94 -18.90 2.38
CA THR A 138 20.34 -18.97 2.77
C THR A 138 20.67 -17.69 3.53
N VAL A 139 20.33 -17.66 4.82
CA VAL A 139 20.96 -16.71 5.74
C VAL A 139 22.42 -17.11 5.81
N ARG A 140 23.25 -16.42 5.02
CA ARG A 140 24.71 -16.53 5.11
C ARG A 140 25.09 -15.96 6.48
N HIS A 141 25.17 -16.82 7.47
CA HIS A 141 25.79 -16.50 8.75
C HIS A 141 27.28 -16.27 8.47
N THR A 142 27.68 -15.00 8.43
CA THR A 142 29.10 -14.64 8.51
C THR A 142 29.54 -14.95 9.93
N PRO A 143 30.50 -15.87 10.14
CA PRO A 143 31.05 -16.05 11.47
C PRO A 143 31.81 -14.77 11.84
N ASP A 144 31.32 -14.07 12.85
CA ASP A 144 31.99 -12.91 13.39
C ASP A 144 33.33 -13.35 14.00
N ALA A 145 34.40 -12.71 13.55
CA ALA A 145 35.76 -13.03 13.95
C ALA A 145 36.06 -12.37 15.31
N SER A 146 35.94 -13.15 16.39
CA SER A 146 36.68 -13.13 17.68
C SER A 146 37.01 -11.78 18.38
N PRO A 147 37.10 -11.80 19.72
CA PRO A 147 38.44 -11.92 20.29
C PRO A 147 38.53 -12.94 21.42
N LYS A 148 39.68 -13.63 21.49
CA LYS A 148 40.07 -14.44 22.65
C LYS A 148 40.39 -13.51 23.83
N VAL A 149 39.74 -13.75 24.96
CA VAL A 149 40.11 -13.17 26.25
C VAL A 149 41.04 -14.17 26.95
N THR A 150 42.28 -13.76 27.17
CA THR A 150 43.17 -14.25 28.23
C THR A 150 43.33 -13.15 29.24
#